data_AF-A0A496BZV5-F1
#
_entry.id   AF-A0A496BZV5-F1
#
_cell.length_a   1.000
_cell.length_b   1.000
_cell.length_c   1.000
_cell.angle_alpha   90.00
_cell.angle_beta   90.00
_cell.angle_gamma   90.00
#
_symmetry.space_group_name_H-M   'P 1'
#
loop_
_entity.id
_entity.type
_entity.pdbx_description
1 polymer ?
#
loop_
_entity_poly.entity_id
_entity_poly.type
_entity_poly.pdbx_seq_one_letter_code
_entity_poly.pdbx_strand_id
1 'polypeptide(L)'
;METRAIYTERKTFVKYDDNHYLLYLNEEVLENHVPEGHGGEPEPEPRVAYAYTGTCEDGGTLIEAADATYERFVSGLVRARYSADRVEAITLNKLGSDTARMAEFEAEFAELERYRSDCKTRVRALLGMPESVSNTL
;
A
#
# COMPACT_ATOMS: atom_id res chain seq x y z
N MET A 1 13.04 -3.84 -4.35
CA MET A 1 13.70 -2.77 -3.57
C MET A 1 12.68 -1.66 -3.46
N GLU A 2 12.38 -1.19 -2.26
CA GLU A 2 11.47 -0.05 -2.08
C GLU A 2 12.23 1.26 -2.27
N THR A 3 11.56 2.24 -2.85
CA THR A 3 12.09 3.57 -3.18
C THR A 3 11.29 4.61 -2.42
N ARG A 4 11.98 5.68 -2.00
CA ARG A 4 11.40 6.77 -1.20
C ARG A 4 11.54 8.09 -1.94
N ALA A 5 10.47 8.87 -2.00
CA ALA A 5 10.46 10.21 -2.56
C ALA A 5 9.81 11.20 -1.59
N ILE A 6 10.23 12.47 -1.66
CA ILE A 6 9.74 13.56 -0.80
C ILE A 6 9.04 14.61 -1.68
N TYR A 7 7.89 15.09 -1.22
CA TYR A 7 7.10 16.11 -1.89
C TYR A 7 6.75 17.23 -0.93
N THR A 8 6.67 18.46 -1.44
CA THR A 8 6.18 19.62 -0.67
C THR A 8 4.66 19.66 -0.54
N GLU A 9 3.95 18.83 -1.32
CA GLU A 9 2.50 18.68 -1.31
C GLU A 9 2.12 17.23 -1.07
N ARG A 10 1.01 17.01 -0.35
CA ARG A 10 0.49 15.66 -0.10
C ARG A 10 0.10 14.98 -1.41
N LYS A 11 0.45 13.70 -1.53
CA LYS A 11 0.07 12.83 -2.63
C LYS A 11 -0.98 11.82 -2.17
N THR A 12 -1.84 11.43 -3.10
CA THR A 12 -2.84 10.36 -2.90
C THR A 12 -2.62 9.28 -3.95
N PHE A 13 -3.37 9.28 -5.04
CA PHE A 13 -3.22 8.34 -6.14
C PHE A 13 -3.40 9.04 -7.48
N VAL A 14 -2.82 8.46 -8.53
CA VAL A 14 -2.99 8.93 -9.91
C VAL A 14 -3.33 7.75 -10.81
N LYS A 15 -4.21 7.98 -11.80
CA LYS A 15 -4.44 7.00 -12.87
C LYS A 15 -3.18 6.98 -13.75
N TYR A 16 -2.53 5.82 -13.86
CA TYR A 16 -1.29 5.67 -14.61
C TYR A 16 -1.58 5.34 -16.08
N ASP A 17 -2.46 4.36 -16.30
CA ASP A 17 -3.05 4.02 -17.60
C ASP A 17 -4.48 3.50 -17.38
N ASP A 18 -5.10 2.90 -18.41
CA ASP A 18 -6.48 2.40 -18.32
C ASP A 18 -6.69 1.24 -17.34
N ASN A 19 -5.63 0.52 -16.98
CA ASN A 19 -5.69 -0.66 -16.10
C ASN A 19 -4.83 -0.51 -14.84
N HIS A 20 -4.10 0.59 -14.68
CA HIS A 20 -3.20 0.77 -13.56
C HIS A 20 -3.37 2.11 -12.84
N TYR A 21 -3.16 2.06 -11.54
CA TYR A 21 -3.08 3.22 -10.67
C TYR A 21 -1.76 3.21 -9.91
N LEU A 22 -1.21 4.40 -9.71
CA LEU A 22 -0.05 4.63 -8.85
C LEU A 22 -0.53 5.18 -7.51
N LEU A 23 -0.26 4.46 -6.43
CA LEU A 23 -0.69 4.84 -5.07
C LEU A 23 0.50 5.34 -4.25
N TYR A 24 0.40 6.54 -3.67
CA TYR A 24 1.40 7.07 -2.76
C TYR A 24 1.05 6.65 -1.32
N LEU A 25 1.66 5.55 -0.87
CA LEU A 25 1.37 4.90 0.41
C LEU A 25 2.44 5.23 1.46
N ASN A 26 2.14 4.91 2.72
CA ASN A 26 3.07 5.04 3.85
C ASN A 26 3.53 6.50 4.07
N GLU A 27 2.60 7.45 4.03
CA GLU A 27 2.90 8.87 4.23
C GLU A 27 3.65 9.11 5.54
N GLU A 28 4.81 9.76 5.45
CA GLU A 28 5.59 10.28 6.57
C GLU A 28 5.64 11.81 6.47
N VAL A 29 5.20 12.51 7.52
CA VAL A 29 5.26 13.98 7.59
C VAL A 29 6.63 14.43 8.09
N LEU A 30 7.30 15.29 7.32
CA LEU A 30 8.61 15.85 7.61
C LEU A 30 8.47 17.35 7.93
N GLU A 31 8.43 17.71 9.21
CA GLU A 31 8.15 19.09 9.66
C GLU A 31 9.20 20.12 9.24
N ASN A 32 10.48 19.73 9.17
CA ASN A 32 11.61 20.63 8.92
C ASN A 32 12.43 20.22 7.69
N HIS A 33 11.77 19.84 6.61
CA HIS A 33 12.47 19.47 5.38
C HIS A 33 13.03 20.72 4.69
N VAL A 34 14.33 20.69 4.37
CA VAL A 34 15.01 21.72 3.58
C VAL A 34 15.14 21.19 2.15
N PRO A 35 14.41 21.76 1.17
CA PRO A 35 14.53 21.36 -0.23
C PRO A 35 15.95 21.59 -0.77
N GLU A 36 16.31 20.88 -1.83
CA GLU A 36 17.56 21.17 -2.53
C GLU A 36 17.50 22.58 -3.12
N GLY A 37 18.48 23.42 -2.76
CA GLY A 37 18.61 24.77 -3.32
C GLY A 37 19.12 24.73 -4.76
N HIS A 38 18.69 25.70 -5.56
CA HIS A 38 19.27 25.92 -6.89
C HIS A 38 20.43 26.92 -6.79
N GLY A 39 21.58 26.58 -7.39
CA GLY A 39 22.78 27.40 -7.31
C GLY A 39 22.53 28.83 -7.82
N GLY A 40 22.76 29.82 -6.95
CA GLY A 40 22.55 31.24 -7.24
C GLY A 40 21.33 31.85 -6.55
N GLU A 41 20.46 31.04 -5.94
CA GLU A 41 19.37 31.50 -5.09
C GLU A 41 19.72 31.42 -3.59
N PRO A 42 19.04 32.20 -2.72
CA PRO A 42 19.15 32.04 -1.27
C PRO A 42 18.82 30.60 -0.85
N GLU A 43 19.45 30.11 0.23
CA GLU A 43 19.11 28.79 0.78
C GLU A 43 17.61 28.73 1.12
N PRO A 44 16.89 27.68 0.67
CA PRO A 44 15.47 27.57 0.89
C PRO A 44 15.14 27.38 2.38
N GLU A 45 14.13 28.08 2.86
CA GLU A 45 13.66 27.93 4.24
C GLU A 45 13.07 26.53 4.49
N PRO A 46 13.28 25.95 5.70
CA PRO A 46 12.65 24.71 6.12
C PRO A 46 11.13 24.78 5.98
N ARG A 47 10.53 23.71 5.49
CA ARG A 47 9.07 23.60 5.34
C ARG A 47 8.58 22.18 5.62
N VAL A 48 7.29 22.06 5.85
CA VAL A 48 6.62 20.75 5.94
C VAL A 48 6.69 20.06 4.57
N ALA A 49 7.07 18.80 4.57
CA ALA A 49 7.07 17.93 3.40
C ALA A 49 6.49 16.55 3.74
N TYR A 50 6.26 15.73 2.72
CA TYR A 50 5.63 14.42 2.83
C TYR A 50 6.47 13.40 2.06
N ALA A 51 6.89 12.34 2.75
CA ALA A 51 7.59 11.23 2.12
C ALA A 51 6.67 10.04 1.91
N TYR A 52 6.88 9.34 0.80
CA TYR A 52 6.16 8.13 0.45
C TYR A 52 7.15 7.06 0.03
N THR A 53 6.80 5.81 0.31
CA THR A 53 7.63 4.64 -0.01
C THR A 53 6.83 3.64 -0.82
N GLY A 54 7.38 3.21 -1.96
CA GLY A 54 6.72 2.33 -2.89
C GLY A 54 7.68 1.56 -3.80
N THR A 55 7.17 1.02 -4.89
CA THR A 55 7.90 0.19 -5.86
C THR A 55 8.43 0.97 -7.06
N CYS A 56 8.02 2.23 -7.23
CA CYS A 56 8.42 3.13 -8.31
C CYS A 56 9.36 4.23 -7.81
N GLU A 57 10.24 4.75 -8.66
CA GLU A 57 11.27 5.75 -8.27
C GLU A 57 10.71 6.99 -7.57
N ASP A 58 9.46 7.33 -7.84
CA ASP A 58 8.73 8.45 -7.25
C ASP A 58 8.06 8.09 -5.90
N GLY A 59 8.42 6.96 -5.29
CA GLY A 59 7.83 6.48 -4.04
C GLY A 59 6.38 5.99 -4.17
N GLY A 60 5.82 5.97 -5.37
CA GLY A 60 4.51 5.37 -5.65
C GLY A 60 4.56 3.85 -5.71
N THR A 61 3.42 3.21 -5.47
CA THR A 61 3.21 1.76 -5.66
C THR A 61 2.25 1.56 -6.82
N LEU A 62 2.73 1.00 -7.93
CA LEU A 62 1.91 0.70 -9.10
C LEU A 62 1.09 -0.57 -8.86
N ILE A 63 -0.23 -0.49 -9.09
CA ILE A 63 -1.14 -1.63 -8.98
C ILE A 63 -2.03 -1.75 -10.21
N GLU A 64 -2.50 -2.97 -10.48
CA GLU A 64 -3.56 -3.22 -11.45
C GLU A 64 -4.93 -2.92 -10.81
N ALA A 65 -5.66 -1.97 -11.38
CA ALA A 65 -7.00 -1.57 -10.99
C ALA A 65 -7.68 -0.82 -12.14
N ALA A 66 -8.90 -1.25 -12.51
CA ALA A 66 -9.69 -0.59 -13.56
C ALA A 66 -10.32 0.74 -13.08
N ASP A 67 -10.57 0.87 -11.77
CA ASP A 67 -11.28 2.01 -11.19
C ASP A 67 -10.66 2.40 -9.84
N ALA A 68 -10.79 3.68 -9.49
CA ALA A 68 -10.34 4.24 -8.22
C ALA A 68 -11.33 3.97 -7.07
N THR A 69 -11.51 2.70 -6.70
CA THR A 69 -12.34 2.30 -5.55
C THR A 69 -11.54 1.59 -4.47
N TYR A 70 -12.08 1.59 -3.25
CA TYR A 70 -11.50 0.88 -2.11
C TYR A 70 -11.22 -0.60 -2.43
N GLU A 71 -12.19 -1.30 -2.99
CA GLU A 71 -12.11 -2.73 -3.30
C GLU A 71 -11.04 -2.99 -4.37
N ARG A 72 -10.99 -2.14 -5.40
CA ARG A 72 -10.02 -2.26 -6.49
C ARG A 72 -8.61 -2.00 -6.01
N PHE A 73 -8.39 -0.97 -5.19
CA PHE A 73 -7.06 -0.67 -4.63
C PHE A 73 -6.58 -1.74 -3.65
N VAL A 74 -7.44 -2.19 -2.73
CA VAL A 74 -7.09 -3.29 -1.82
C VAL A 74 -6.75 -4.54 -2.63
N SER A 75 -7.56 -4.87 -3.63
CA SER A 75 -7.34 -6.06 -4.45
C SER A 75 -6.06 -5.95 -5.29
N GLY A 76 -5.76 -4.78 -5.87
CA GLY A 76 -4.53 -4.52 -6.61
C GLY A 76 -3.28 -4.65 -5.74
N LEU A 77 -3.31 -4.12 -4.51
CA LEU A 77 -2.20 -4.29 -3.55
C LEU A 77 -2.01 -5.75 -3.14
N VAL A 78 -3.10 -6.48 -2.87
CA VAL A 78 -3.01 -7.92 -2.55
C VAL A 78 -2.39 -8.69 -3.72
N ARG A 79 -2.79 -8.36 -4.96
CA ARG A 79 -2.29 -8.99 -6.18
C ARG A 79 -0.82 -8.71 -6.48
N ALA A 80 -0.27 -7.60 -5.98
CA ALA A 80 1.16 -7.33 -6.07
C ALA A 80 2.04 -8.37 -5.33
N ARG A 81 1.46 -9.12 -4.38
CA ARG A 81 2.16 -10.16 -3.61
C ARG A 81 1.58 -11.56 -3.76
N TYR A 82 0.26 -11.68 -3.94
CA TYR A 82 -0.45 -12.95 -4.04
C TYR A 82 -1.30 -12.98 -5.30
N SER A 83 -0.98 -13.89 -6.23
CA SER A 83 -1.87 -14.16 -7.37
C SER A 83 -3.23 -14.68 -6.91
N ALA A 84 -4.24 -14.59 -7.78
CA ALA A 84 -5.57 -15.14 -7.50
C ALA A 84 -5.49 -16.63 -7.13
N ASP A 85 -4.76 -17.42 -7.92
CA ASP A 85 -4.53 -18.85 -7.69
C ASP A 85 -3.89 -19.12 -6.32
N ARG A 86 -2.95 -18.27 -5.89
CA ARG A 86 -2.30 -18.42 -4.58
C ARG A 86 -3.25 -18.10 -3.43
N VAL A 87 -4.07 -17.06 -3.57
CA VAL A 87 -5.11 -16.72 -2.59
C VAL A 87 -6.14 -17.86 -2.48
N GLU A 88 -6.56 -18.41 -3.63
CA GLU A 88 -7.48 -19.54 -3.67
C GLU A 88 -6.86 -20.78 -2.99
N ALA A 89 -5.62 -21.14 -3.35
CA ALA A 89 -4.94 -22.29 -2.75
C ALA A 89 -4.80 -22.16 -1.22
N ILE A 90 -4.35 -21.00 -0.72
CA ILE A 90 -4.23 -20.75 0.74
C ILE A 90 -5.60 -20.88 1.42
N THR A 91 -6.66 -20.33 0.82
CA THR A 91 -8.01 -20.37 1.38
C THR A 91 -8.56 -21.79 1.39
N LEU A 92 -8.41 -22.56 0.30
CA LEU A 92 -8.87 -23.94 0.21
C LEU A 92 -8.09 -24.87 1.14
N ASN A 93 -6.77 -24.68 1.27
CA ASN A 93 -5.95 -25.43 2.21
C ASN A 93 -6.40 -25.23 3.66
N LYS A 94 -6.73 -23.98 4.04
CA LYS A 94 -7.26 -23.65 5.36
C LYS A 94 -8.62 -24.31 5.67
N LEU A 95 -9.44 -24.52 4.64
CA LEU A 95 -10.76 -25.18 4.75
C LEU A 95 -10.68 -26.71 4.64
N GLY A 96 -9.53 -27.26 4.23
CA GLY A 96 -9.32 -28.68 4.03
C GLY A 96 -9.23 -29.47 5.34
N SER A 97 -9.30 -30.79 5.21
CA SER A 97 -9.22 -31.72 6.35
C SER A 97 -7.85 -32.42 6.46
N ASP A 98 -6.82 -31.95 5.74
CA ASP A 98 -5.46 -32.49 5.85
C ASP A 98 -4.84 -32.05 7.18
N THR A 99 -4.92 -32.94 8.16
CA THR A 99 -4.42 -32.70 9.51
C THR A 99 -2.89 -32.78 9.60
N ALA A 100 -2.21 -33.40 8.61
CA ALA A 100 -0.76 -33.54 8.62
C ALA A 100 -0.05 -32.20 8.34
N ARG A 101 -0.68 -31.33 7.55
CA ARG A 101 -0.14 -30.00 7.18
C ARG A 101 -0.93 -28.83 7.76
N MET A 102 -1.87 -29.09 8.66
CA MET A 102 -2.76 -28.07 9.24
C MET A 102 -1.99 -26.85 9.79
N ALA A 103 -0.90 -27.08 10.53
CA ALA A 103 -0.10 -25.99 11.11
C ALA A 103 0.54 -25.07 10.06
N GLU A 104 0.96 -25.62 8.92
CA GLU A 104 1.50 -24.86 7.78
C GLU A 104 0.40 -24.01 7.15
N PHE A 105 -0.78 -24.60 6.90
CA PHE A 105 -1.92 -23.89 6.29
C PHE A 105 -2.47 -22.78 7.19
N GLU A 106 -2.52 -22.99 8.50
CA GLU A 106 -2.86 -21.94 9.47
C GLU A 106 -1.88 -20.77 9.41
N ALA A 107 -0.57 -21.07 9.36
CA ALA A 107 0.46 -20.04 9.30
C ALA A 107 0.40 -19.23 7.99
N GLU A 108 0.23 -19.90 6.83
CA GLU A 108 0.08 -19.22 5.54
C GLU A 108 -1.19 -18.36 5.48
N PHE A 109 -2.31 -18.88 5.99
CA PHE A 109 -3.55 -18.13 6.04
C PHE A 109 -3.47 -16.91 6.95
N ALA A 110 -2.86 -17.05 8.13
CA ALA A 110 -2.62 -15.94 9.06
C ALA A 110 -1.72 -14.85 8.45
N GLU A 111 -0.71 -15.25 7.67
CA GLU A 111 0.12 -14.29 6.93
C GLU A 111 -0.67 -13.54 5.85
N LEU A 112 -1.48 -14.26 5.05
CA LEU A 112 -2.34 -13.66 4.05
C LEU A 112 -3.31 -12.67 4.69
N GLU A 113 -4.00 -13.04 5.77
CA GLU A 113 -4.95 -12.17 6.47
C GLU A 113 -4.28 -10.93 7.04
N ARG A 114 -3.10 -11.07 7.66
CA ARG A 114 -2.32 -9.91 8.13
C ARG A 114 -1.99 -8.96 6.98
N TYR A 115 -1.45 -9.48 5.88
CA TYR A 115 -1.10 -8.65 4.73
C TYR A 115 -2.33 -7.98 4.10
N ARG A 116 -3.46 -8.69 3.99
CA ARG A 116 -4.73 -8.11 3.51
C ARG A 116 -5.21 -7.02 4.46
N SER A 117 -5.09 -7.19 5.76
CA SER A 117 -5.45 -6.17 6.75
C SER A 117 -4.59 -4.91 6.58
N ASP A 118 -3.27 -5.06 6.43
CA ASP A 118 -2.36 -3.94 6.19
C ASP A 118 -2.72 -3.18 4.90
N CYS A 119 -3.03 -3.91 3.82
CA CYS A 119 -3.50 -3.30 2.57
C CYS A 119 -4.79 -2.49 2.78
N LYS A 120 -5.76 -3.03 3.51
CA LYS A 120 -7.01 -2.33 3.84
C LYS A 120 -6.76 -1.05 4.63
N THR A 121 -5.88 -1.09 5.63
CA THR A 121 -5.51 0.09 6.44
C THR A 121 -4.86 1.16 5.58
N ARG A 122 -3.88 0.78 4.75
CA ARG A 122 -3.19 1.72 3.84
C ARG A 122 -4.16 2.37 2.85
N VAL A 123 -5.08 1.61 2.26
CA VAL A 123 -6.07 2.17 1.32
C VAL A 123 -7.09 3.06 2.03
N ARG A 124 -7.50 2.73 3.26
CA ARG A 124 -8.37 3.64 4.03
C ARG A 124 -7.71 4.98 4.29
N ALA A 125 -6.47 4.96 4.76
CA ALA A 125 -5.69 6.18 4.99
C ALA A 125 -5.56 7.00 3.68
N LEU A 126 -5.23 6.32 2.57
CA LEU A 126 -5.11 6.93 1.25
C LEU A 126 -6.40 7.62 0.77
N LEU A 127 -7.55 7.00 1.02
CA LEU A 127 -8.87 7.48 0.59
C LEU A 127 -9.55 8.38 1.63
N GLY A 128 -8.88 8.69 2.75
CA GLY A 128 -9.46 9.49 3.84
C GLY A 128 -10.66 8.82 4.53
N MET A 129 -10.74 7.49 4.50
CA MET A 129 -11.81 6.72 5.13
C MET A 129 -11.51 6.51 6.63
N PRO A 130 -12.52 6.53 7.51
CA PRO A 130 -12.33 6.23 8.92
C PRO A 130 -11.84 4.78 9.12
N GLU A 131 -11.12 4.53 10.20
CA GLU A 131 -10.75 3.17 10.59
C GLU A 131 -12.00 2.30 10.73
N SER A 132 -11.95 1.08 10.21
CA SER A 132 -13.03 0.14 10.43
C SER A 132 -13.04 -0.26 11.89
N VAL A 133 -14.15 0.01 12.59
CA VAL A 133 -14.44 -0.62 13.87
C VAL A 133 -14.41 -2.13 13.65
N SER A 134 -13.40 -2.80 14.19
CA SER A 134 -13.34 -4.26 14.20
C SER A 134 -14.51 -4.74 15.06
N ASN A 135 -15.59 -5.19 14.43
CA ASN A 135 -16.59 -5.98 15.12
C ASN A 135 -15.94 -7.34 15.40
N THR A 136 -15.32 -7.44 16.58
CA THR A 136 -15.00 -8.71 17.19
C THR A 136 -16.34 -9.40 17.49
N LEU A 137 -16.75 -10.32 16.62
CA LEU A 137 -17.80 -11.31 16.90
C LEU A 137 -17.14 -12.61 17.32
#